data_AF-A0A8H4R4L6-F1
#
_entry.id   AF-A0A8H4R4L6-F1
#
_cell.length_a   1.000
_cell.length_b   1.000
_cell.length_c   1.000
_cell.angle_alpha   90.00
_cell.angle_beta   90.00
_cell.angle_gamma   90.00
#
_symmetry.space_group_name_H-M   'P 1'
#
loop_
_entity.id
_entity.type
_entity.pdbx_description
1 polymer ?
#
loop_
_entity_poly.entity_id
_entity_poly.type
_entity_poly.pdbx_seq_one_letter_code
_entity_poly.pdbx_strand_id
1 'polypeptide(L)'
;MGVPERDSDYAKVDDTPAASWSKYYMYRVEHDVLRPAALKYRAFFEERPLLAIFTAIFCSLSALPVISFLGFASLTVVTLVAISLSCAFVAAFAIIIGLFFVLAFVLAAAFFMSVFLTLGAISTYLFLRLVVLTKRDGRTGMYQWMGETKEQIVGLTATRRNTNGDSGVKEKDEIELTGEAHGIKIEEQQ
;
A
#
# COMPACT_ATOMS: atom_id res chain seq x y z
N MET A 1 47.98 -41.88 13.80
CA MET A 1 46.76 -41.35 14.43
C MET A 1 46.84 -39.84 14.36
N GLY A 2 46.23 -39.25 13.34
CA GLY A 2 46.23 -37.80 13.12
C GLY A 2 44.96 -37.19 13.69
N VAL A 3 45.12 -36.22 14.60
CA VAL A 3 44.01 -35.45 15.17
C VAL A 3 43.61 -34.39 14.14
N PRO A 4 42.35 -34.35 13.67
CA PRO A 4 41.92 -33.33 12.72
C PRO A 4 41.88 -31.96 13.41
N GLU A 5 42.76 -31.09 12.92
CA GLU A 5 42.86 -29.66 13.23
C GLU A 5 41.56 -28.98 12.79
N ARG A 6 40.67 -28.73 13.75
CA ARG A 6 39.46 -27.92 13.52
C ARG A 6 39.84 -26.46 13.57
N ASP A 7 40.26 -25.95 12.42
CA ASP A 7 40.53 -24.55 12.15
C ASP A 7 39.27 -23.68 12.35
N SER A 8 39.34 -22.87 13.40
CA SER A 8 39.40 -21.39 13.36
C SER A 8 38.36 -20.57 12.57
N ASP A 9 37.29 -21.15 12.03
CA ASP A 9 36.28 -20.39 11.23
C ASP A 9 35.23 -19.62 12.07
N TYR A 10 35.39 -19.54 13.40
CA TYR A 10 34.49 -18.80 14.31
C TYR A 10 34.94 -17.37 14.60
N ALA A 11 36.06 -16.91 14.03
CA ALA A 11 36.63 -15.59 14.36
C ALA A 11 36.10 -14.43 13.49
N LYS A 12 35.15 -14.66 12.58
CA LYS A 12 34.72 -13.65 11.59
C LYS A 12 33.28 -13.16 11.73
N VAL A 13 32.60 -13.50 12.82
CA VAL A 13 31.21 -13.10 13.07
C VAL A 13 31.17 -12.13 14.26
N ASP A 14 30.80 -10.87 13.98
CA ASP A 14 30.42 -9.81 14.92
C ASP A 14 31.46 -8.76 15.39
N ASP A 15 32.20 -8.17 14.44
CA ASP A 15 32.84 -6.85 14.63
C ASP A 15 31.89 -5.68 14.35
N THR A 16 30.56 -5.87 14.52
CA THR A 16 29.65 -4.73 14.41
C THR A 16 29.87 -3.82 15.62
N PRO A 17 30.01 -2.50 15.43
CA PRO A 17 30.23 -1.57 16.54
C PRO A 17 29.10 -1.67 17.57
N ALA A 18 27.87 -2.03 17.17
CA ALA A 18 26.75 -2.27 18.08
C ALA A 18 26.98 -3.45 19.06
N ALA A 19 27.65 -4.52 18.62
CA ALA A 19 27.91 -5.69 19.46
C ALA A 19 29.03 -5.47 20.49
N SER A 20 29.99 -4.56 20.23
CA SER A 20 31.05 -4.25 21.18
C SER A 20 30.56 -3.40 22.35
N TRP A 21 29.58 -2.50 22.13
CA TRP A 21 28.97 -1.70 23.20
C TRP A 21 28.19 -2.55 24.20
N SER A 22 27.37 -3.49 23.74
CA SER A 22 26.58 -4.34 24.65
C SER A 22 27.48 -5.18 25.55
N LYS A 23 28.57 -5.73 25.01
CA LYS A 23 29.59 -6.47 25.77
C LYS A 23 30.26 -5.58 26.84
N TYR A 24 30.58 -4.33 26.52
CA TYR A 24 31.16 -3.40 27.49
C TYR A 24 30.20 -3.09 28.65
N TYR A 25 28.92 -2.86 28.36
CA TYR A 25 27.91 -2.64 29.41
C TYR A 25 27.68 -3.90 30.24
N MET A 26 27.60 -5.08 29.61
CA MET A 26 27.47 -6.35 30.33
C MET A 26 28.66 -6.59 31.24
N TYR A 27 29.89 -6.37 30.76
CA TYR A 27 31.10 -6.53 31.55
C TYR A 27 31.09 -5.62 32.79
N ARG A 28 30.67 -4.37 32.63
CA ARG A 28 30.58 -3.42 33.75
C ARG A 28 29.51 -3.81 34.76
N VAL A 29 28.32 -4.19 34.31
CA VAL A 29 27.23 -4.63 35.20
C VAL A 29 27.62 -5.92 35.92
N GLU A 30 28.25 -6.85 35.22
CA GLU A 30 28.74 -8.10 35.80
C GLU A 30 29.77 -7.82 36.90
N HIS A 31 30.76 -6.98 36.59
CA HIS A 31 31.87 -6.74 37.51
C HIS A 31 31.47 -5.83 38.69
N ASP A 32 30.73 -4.75 38.43
CA ASP A 32 30.42 -3.75 39.45
C ASP A 32 29.20 -4.12 40.30
N VAL A 33 28.25 -4.89 39.75
CA VAL A 33 26.98 -5.21 40.44
C VAL A 33 26.87 -6.69 40.77
N LEU A 34 27.03 -7.59 39.79
CA LEU A 34 26.80 -9.02 40.04
C LEU A 34 27.87 -9.61 40.95
N ARG A 35 29.15 -9.31 40.71
CA ARG A 35 30.27 -9.90 41.45
C ARG A 35 30.22 -9.60 42.96
N PRO A 36 30.08 -8.34 43.42
CA PRO A 36 29.97 -8.06 44.85
C PRO A 36 28.65 -8.56 45.45
N ALA A 37 27.55 -8.55 44.69
CA ALA A 37 26.28 -9.09 45.17
C ALA A 37 26.39 -10.60 45.39
N ALA A 38 26.94 -11.36 44.44
CA ALA A 38 27.13 -12.80 44.54
C ALA A 38 28.02 -13.19 45.74
N LEU A 39 29.09 -12.44 45.99
CA LEU A 39 29.95 -12.65 47.16
C LEU A 39 29.21 -12.37 48.47
N LYS A 40 28.42 -11.29 48.53
CA LYS A 40 27.56 -11.00 49.70
C LYS A 40 26.52 -12.09 49.93
N TYR A 41 25.84 -12.56 48.88
CA TYR A 41 24.85 -13.62 49.00
C TYR A 41 25.48 -14.88 49.59
N ARG A 42 26.65 -15.31 49.10
CA ARG A 42 27.36 -16.47 49.67
C ARG A 42 27.64 -16.31 51.16
N ALA A 43 28.16 -15.16 51.58
CA ALA A 43 28.39 -14.89 53.01
C ALA A 43 27.08 -14.93 53.84
N PHE A 44 25.98 -14.39 53.31
CA PHE A 44 24.66 -14.45 53.97
C PHE A 44 24.11 -15.88 54.10
N PHE A 45 24.34 -16.74 53.11
CA PHE A 45 23.92 -18.14 53.16
C PHE A 45 24.70 -18.94 54.21
N GLU A 46 25.99 -18.64 54.40
CA GLU A 46 26.83 -19.28 55.41
C GLU A 46 26.44 -18.84 56.83
N GLU A 47 26.09 -17.56 57.02
CA GLU A 47 25.78 -17.03 58.35
C GLU A 47 24.37 -17.45 58.83
N ARG A 48 23.37 -17.46 57.95
CA ARG A 48 21.96 -17.76 58.31
C ARG A 48 21.21 -18.52 57.21
N PRO A 49 21.43 -19.84 57.06
CA PRO A 49 20.87 -20.64 55.95
C PRO A 49 19.34 -20.67 55.93
N LEU A 50 18.67 -20.65 57.09
CA LEU A 50 17.20 -20.69 57.18
C LEU A 50 16.53 -19.44 56.61
N LEU A 51 17.05 -18.24 56.92
CA LEU A 51 16.50 -16.98 56.39
C LEU A 51 16.74 -16.85 54.89
N ALA A 52 17.88 -17.34 54.41
CA ALA A 52 18.21 -17.29 53.00
C ALA A 52 17.26 -18.16 52.16
N ILE A 53 16.95 -19.38 52.61
CA ILE A 53 15.96 -20.26 51.94
C ILE A 53 14.55 -19.65 51.98
N PHE A 54 14.13 -19.12 53.14
CA PHE A 54 12.82 -18.46 53.27
C PHE A 54 12.69 -17.28 52.29
N THR A 55 13.72 -16.44 52.21
CA THR A 55 13.75 -15.29 51.29
C THR A 55 13.74 -15.74 49.84
N ALA A 56 14.47 -16.80 49.49
CA ALA A 56 14.49 -17.35 48.13
C ALA A 56 13.12 -17.87 47.69
N ILE A 57 12.43 -18.62 48.56
CA ILE A 57 11.07 -19.12 48.28
C ILE A 57 10.08 -17.96 48.20
N PHE A 58 10.14 -17.02 49.14
CA PHE A 58 9.28 -15.82 49.14
C PHE A 58 9.48 -15.00 47.87
N CYS A 59 10.73 -14.76 47.48
CA CYS A 59 11.08 -14.06 46.24
C CYS A 59 10.52 -14.81 45.02
N SER A 60 10.71 -16.12 44.95
CA SER A 60 10.22 -16.96 43.84
C SER A 60 8.69 -16.94 43.73
N LEU A 61 7.99 -17.05 44.87
CA LEU A 61 6.52 -16.97 44.93
C LEU A 61 6.02 -15.56 44.60
N SER A 62 6.75 -14.51 44.97
CA SER A 62 6.38 -13.12 44.65
C SER A 62 6.73 -12.72 43.21
N ALA A 63 7.68 -13.38 42.57
CA ALA A 63 8.02 -13.13 41.17
C ALA A 63 6.90 -13.56 40.23
N LEU A 64 6.18 -14.65 40.55
CA LEU A 64 5.04 -15.12 39.76
C LEU A 64 3.97 -14.04 39.53
N PRO A 65 3.38 -13.40 40.56
CA PRO A 65 2.37 -12.36 40.36
C PRO A 65 2.93 -11.13 39.64
N VAL A 66 4.20 -10.77 39.85
CA VAL A 66 4.84 -9.64 39.15
C VAL A 66 4.98 -9.93 37.65
N ILE A 67 5.47 -11.11 37.29
CA ILE A 67 5.62 -11.53 35.89
C ILE A 67 4.25 -11.65 35.22
N SER A 68 3.26 -12.23 35.90
CA SER A 68 1.89 -12.30 35.38
C SER A 68 1.32 -10.91 35.16
N PHE A 69 1.45 -10.00 36.12
CA PHE A 69 1.00 -8.61 35.97
C PHE A 69 1.67 -7.91 34.80
N LEU A 70 2.99 -8.07 34.64
CA LEU A 70 3.74 -7.48 33.53
C LEU A 70 3.31 -8.05 32.18
N GLY A 71 3.05 -9.36 32.12
CA GLY A 71 2.53 -10.02 30.93
C GLY A 71 1.14 -9.50 30.54
N PHE A 72 0.21 -9.43 31.50
CA PHE A 72 -1.13 -8.88 31.24
C PHE A 72 -1.10 -7.40 30.86
N ALA A 73 -0.26 -6.59 31.51
CA ALA A 73 -0.10 -5.19 31.17
C ALA A 73 0.42 -5.02 29.74
N SER A 74 1.44 -5.78 29.35
CA SER A 74 1.98 -5.78 27.98
C SER A 74 0.94 -6.21 26.95
N LEU A 75 0.21 -7.32 27.19
CA LEU A 75 -0.87 -7.77 26.32
C LEU A 75 -2.00 -6.73 26.19
N THR A 76 -2.32 -6.03 27.28
CA THR A 76 -3.31 -4.95 27.26
C THR A 76 -2.84 -3.80 26.38
N VAL A 77 -1.57 -3.39 26.48
CA VAL A 77 -1.03 -2.33 25.61
C VAL A 77 -1.06 -2.75 24.14
N VAL A 78 -0.61 -3.98 23.83
CA VAL A 78 -0.61 -4.49 22.45
C VAL A 78 -2.01 -4.56 21.87
N THR A 79 -2.99 -5.05 22.64
CA THR A 79 -4.38 -5.13 22.19
C THR A 79 -5.00 -3.74 21.99
N LEU A 80 -4.73 -2.78 22.88
CA LEU A 80 -5.19 -1.40 22.70
C LEU A 80 -4.59 -0.75 21.44
N VAL A 81 -3.30 -0.95 21.19
CA VAL A 81 -2.64 -0.46 19.98
C VAL A 81 -3.24 -1.10 18.73
N ALA A 82 -3.46 -2.43 18.75
CA ALA A 82 -4.09 -3.14 17.63
C ALA A 82 -5.51 -2.62 17.35
N ILE A 83 -6.34 -2.45 18.38
CA ILE A 83 -7.70 -1.91 18.26
C ILE A 83 -7.66 -0.48 17.71
N SER A 84 -6.78 0.37 18.23
CA SER A 84 -6.63 1.74 17.76
C SER A 84 -6.24 1.79 16.27
N LEU A 85 -5.33 0.91 15.85
CA LEU A 85 -4.88 0.83 14.47
C LEU A 85 -6.00 0.33 13.55
N SER A 86 -6.72 -0.72 13.96
CA SER A 86 -7.89 -1.21 13.24
C SER A 86 -8.98 -0.15 13.09
N CYS A 87 -9.27 0.61 14.15
CA CYS A 87 -10.24 1.70 14.11
C CYS A 87 -9.79 2.81 13.14
N ALA A 88 -8.51 3.19 13.19
CA ALA A 88 -7.94 4.18 12.27
C ALA A 88 -8.04 3.74 10.80
N PHE A 89 -7.76 2.46 10.50
CA PHE A 89 -7.91 1.92 9.16
C PHE A 89 -9.37 1.93 8.70
N VAL A 90 -10.31 1.46 9.53
CA VAL A 90 -11.75 1.48 9.20
C VAL A 90 -12.24 2.90 8.94
N ALA A 91 -11.84 3.86 9.77
CA ALA A 91 -12.18 5.27 9.58
C ALA A 91 -11.60 5.83 8.26
N ALA A 92 -10.33 5.53 7.96
CA ALA A 92 -9.70 5.95 6.71
C ALA A 92 -10.41 5.36 5.48
N PHE A 93 -10.72 4.06 5.50
CA PHE A 93 -11.48 3.41 4.43
C PHE A 93 -12.87 4.01 4.25
N ALA A 94 -13.59 4.29 5.34
CA ALA A 94 -14.91 4.91 5.26
C ALA A 94 -14.85 6.30 4.60
N ILE A 95 -13.82 7.10 4.93
CA ILE A 95 -13.60 8.42 4.31
C ILE A 95 -13.29 8.27 2.81
N ILE A 96 -12.41 7.35 2.44
CA ILE A 96 -12.03 7.10 1.04
C ILE A 96 -13.26 6.68 0.21
N ILE A 97 -14.06 5.75 0.73
CA ILE A 97 -15.30 5.29 0.07
C ILE A 97 -16.29 6.45 -0.06
N GLY A 98 -16.47 7.25 1.01
CA GLY A 98 -17.33 8.44 0.97
C GLY A 98 -16.91 9.45 -0.10
N LEU A 99 -15.61 9.76 -0.17
CA LEU A 99 -15.06 10.66 -1.19
C LEU A 99 -15.22 10.08 -2.60
N PHE A 100 -15.04 8.76 -2.77
CA PHE A 100 -15.26 8.10 -4.06
C PHE A 100 -16.72 8.22 -4.51
N PHE A 101 -17.69 8.04 -3.61
CA PHE A 101 -19.11 8.24 -3.93
C PHE A 101 -19.42 9.69 -4.33
N VAL A 102 -18.89 10.67 -3.59
CA VAL A 102 -19.06 12.09 -3.93
C VAL A 102 -18.46 12.38 -5.31
N LEU A 103 -17.25 11.88 -5.58
CA LEU A 103 -16.59 12.03 -6.88
C LEU A 103 -17.42 11.40 -8.00
N ALA A 104 -17.87 10.15 -7.82
CA ALA A 104 -18.71 9.45 -8.79
C ALA A 104 -20.02 10.21 -9.06
N PHE A 105 -20.64 10.77 -8.02
CA PHE A 105 -21.85 11.59 -8.16
C PHE A 105 -21.59 12.88 -8.96
N VAL A 106 -20.49 13.58 -8.68
CA VAL A 106 -20.10 14.79 -9.44
C VAL A 106 -19.82 14.46 -10.90
N LEU A 107 -19.12 13.36 -11.18
CA LEU A 107 -18.86 12.90 -12.54
C LEU A 107 -20.15 12.54 -13.27
N ALA A 108 -21.07 11.83 -12.61
CA ALA A 108 -22.38 11.51 -13.18
C ALA A 108 -23.18 12.79 -13.47
N ALA A 109 -23.24 13.73 -12.54
CA ALA A 109 -23.91 15.01 -12.73
C ALA A 109 -23.30 15.82 -13.88
N ALA A 110 -21.97 15.90 -13.96
CA ALA A 110 -21.26 16.54 -15.06
C ALA A 110 -21.53 15.86 -16.41
N PHE A 111 -21.57 14.53 -16.43
CA PHE A 111 -21.92 13.76 -17.61
C PHE A 111 -23.35 14.06 -18.09
N PHE A 112 -24.34 14.04 -17.19
CA PHE A 112 -25.73 14.39 -17.53
C PHE A 112 -25.86 15.84 -18.00
N MET A 113 -25.19 16.77 -17.33
CA MET A 113 -25.13 18.18 -17.76
C MET A 113 -24.53 18.31 -19.16
N SER A 114 -23.44 17.61 -19.45
CA SER A 114 -22.83 17.60 -20.77
C SER A 114 -23.78 17.06 -21.83
N VAL A 115 -24.43 15.92 -21.57
CA VAL A 115 -25.42 15.33 -22.49
C VAL A 115 -26.58 16.29 -22.73
N PHE A 116 -27.10 16.92 -21.68
CA PHE A 116 -28.19 17.88 -21.78
C PHE A 116 -27.78 19.12 -22.59
N LEU A 117 -26.57 19.66 -22.36
CA LEU A 117 -26.03 20.76 -23.15
C LEU A 117 -25.86 20.38 -24.62
N THR A 118 -25.31 19.20 -24.91
CA THR A 118 -25.12 18.73 -26.29
C THR A 118 -26.47 18.55 -26.99
N LEU A 119 -27.45 17.91 -26.35
CA LEU A 119 -28.80 17.76 -26.89
C LEU A 119 -29.49 19.11 -27.09
N GLY A 120 -29.34 20.04 -26.13
CA GLY A 120 -29.88 21.39 -26.22
C GLY A 120 -29.26 22.19 -27.37
N ALA A 121 -27.94 22.09 -27.57
CA ALA A 121 -27.23 22.73 -28.68
C ALA A 121 -27.68 22.15 -30.03
N ILE A 122 -27.79 20.82 -30.14
CA ILE A 122 -28.30 20.14 -31.34
C ILE A 122 -29.74 20.57 -31.62
N SER A 123 -30.61 20.55 -30.61
CA SER A 123 -32.02 20.95 -30.73
C SER A 123 -32.15 22.41 -31.19
N THR A 124 -31.39 23.32 -30.58
CA THR A 124 -31.37 24.74 -30.95
C THR A 124 -30.87 24.94 -32.38
N TYR A 125 -29.81 24.25 -32.78
CA TYR A 125 -29.29 24.30 -34.15
C TYR A 125 -30.32 23.81 -35.17
N LEU A 126 -30.95 22.65 -34.91
CA LEU A 126 -31.99 22.09 -35.77
C LEU A 126 -33.20 23.04 -35.86
N PHE A 127 -33.59 23.65 -34.75
CA PHE A 127 -34.69 24.61 -34.70
C PHE A 127 -34.39 25.88 -35.51
N LEU A 128 -33.21 26.48 -35.31
CA LEU A 128 -32.77 27.64 -36.09
C LEU A 128 -32.72 27.33 -37.58
N ARG A 129 -32.16 26.18 -37.95
CA ARG A 129 -32.10 25.73 -39.34
C ARG A 129 -33.50 25.56 -39.95
N LEU A 130 -34.43 24.96 -39.20
CA LEU A 130 -35.82 24.82 -39.64
C LEU A 130 -36.48 26.18 -39.86
N VAL A 131 -36.32 27.12 -38.92
CA VAL A 131 -36.88 28.48 -39.04
C VAL A 131 -36.33 29.21 -40.27
N VAL A 132 -35.03 29.07 -40.57
CA VAL A 132 -34.42 29.66 -41.76
C VAL A 132 -34.98 29.04 -43.04
N LEU A 133 -35.14 27.71 -43.11
CA LEU A 133 -35.70 27.02 -44.28
C LEU A 133 -37.17 27.38 -44.50
N THR A 134 -37.99 27.39 -43.44
CA THR A 134 -39.42 27.74 -43.54
C THR A 134 -39.62 29.17 -44.01
N LYS A 135 -38.75 30.11 -43.62
CA LYS A 135 -38.80 31.49 -44.12
C LYS A 135 -38.44 31.62 -45.60
N ARG A 136 -37.58 30.75 -46.14
CA ARG A 136 -37.17 30.79 -47.56
C ARG A 136 -38.15 30.07 -48.48
N ASP A 137 -38.55 28.85 -48.13
CA ASP A 137 -39.24 27.93 -49.06
C ASP A 137 -40.67 27.55 -48.59
N GLY A 138 -41.16 28.14 -47.50
CA GLY A 138 -42.50 27.89 -46.98
C GLY A 138 -42.71 26.44 -46.51
N ARG A 139 -43.82 25.81 -46.92
CA ARG A 139 -44.18 24.43 -46.50
C ARG A 139 -43.30 23.36 -47.15
N THR A 140 -42.76 23.61 -48.34
CA THR A 140 -41.93 22.65 -49.07
C THR A 140 -40.60 22.40 -48.35
N GLY A 141 -40.04 23.43 -47.70
CA GLY A 141 -38.79 23.32 -46.95
C GLY A 141 -38.82 22.32 -45.78
N MET A 142 -40.00 22.07 -45.17
CA MET A 142 -40.11 21.07 -44.09
C MET A 142 -39.89 19.65 -44.59
N TYR A 143 -40.43 19.30 -45.76
CA TYR A 143 -40.27 17.96 -46.33
C TYR A 143 -38.83 17.69 -46.75
N GLN A 144 -38.17 18.70 -47.33
CA GLN A 144 -36.76 18.59 -47.72
C GLN A 144 -35.85 18.44 -46.49
N TRP A 145 -36.06 19.24 -45.44
CA TRP A 145 -35.32 19.12 -44.18
C TRP A 145 -35.49 17.74 -43.52
N MET A 146 -36.71 17.19 -43.52
CA MET A 146 -36.99 15.88 -42.92
C MET A 146 -36.29 14.75 -43.70
N GLY A 147 -36.23 14.85 -45.03
CA GLY A 147 -35.46 13.93 -45.89
C GLY A 147 -33.97 13.95 -45.57
N GLU A 148 -33.36 15.14 -45.57
CA GLU A 148 -31.93 15.33 -45.26
C GLU A 148 -31.57 14.85 -43.85
N THR A 149 -32.42 15.15 -42.85
CA THR A 149 -32.16 14.75 -41.46
C THR A 149 -32.21 13.23 -41.30
N LYS A 150 -33.16 12.56 -41.98
CA LYS A 150 -33.26 11.10 -41.99
C LYS A 150 -32.04 10.46 -42.66
N GLU A 151 -31.58 11.00 -43.78
CA GLU A 151 -30.38 10.52 -44.48
C GLU A 151 -29.12 10.68 -43.64
N GLN A 152 -28.96 11.79 -42.90
CA GLN A 152 -27.82 11.97 -42.01
C GLN A 152 -27.81 10.97 -40.84
N ILE A 153 -28.97 10.69 -40.23
CA ILE A 153 -29.08 9.74 -39.12
C ILE A 153 -28.85 8.30 -39.60
N VAL A 154 -29.46 7.92 -40.73
CA VAL A 154 -29.32 6.56 -41.29
C VAL A 154 -27.92 6.35 -41.86
N GLY A 155 -27.34 7.37 -42.51
CA GLY A 155 -25.99 7.34 -43.07
C GLY A 155 -24.91 7.11 -42.01
N LEU A 156 -25.02 7.76 -40.85
CA LEU A 156 -24.08 7.56 -39.73
C LEU A 156 -24.09 6.11 -39.20
N THR A 157 -25.23 5.41 -39.30
CA THR A 157 -25.33 4.01 -38.88
C THR A 157 -24.73 3.06 -39.91
N ALA A 158 -24.80 3.39 -41.21
CA ALA A 158 -24.26 2.58 -42.29
C ALA A 158 -22.72 2.63 -42.38
N THR A 159 -22.11 3.79 -42.10
CA THR A 159 -20.65 3.97 -42.21
C THR A 159 -19.84 3.16 -41.19
N ARG A 160 -20.40 2.82 -40.01
CA ARG A 160 -19.64 2.10 -38.95
C ARG A 160 -19.47 0.59 -39.19
N ARG A 161 -20.13 -0.01 -40.19
CA ARG A 161 -20.13 -1.47 -40.40
C ARG A 161 -19.09 -1.97 -41.42
N ASN A 162 -18.51 -1.11 -42.25
CA ASN A 162 -17.70 -1.55 -43.40
C ASN A 162 -16.17 -1.52 -43.18
N THR A 163 -15.68 -1.18 -41.98
CA THR A 163 -14.23 -1.12 -41.68
C THR A 163 -13.66 -2.38 -41.03
N ASN A 164 -14.44 -3.44 -40.83
CA ASN A 164 -13.98 -4.69 -40.20
C ASN A 164 -13.74 -5.84 -41.20
N GLY A 165 -13.76 -5.55 -42.51
CA GLY A 165 -13.65 -6.57 -43.56
C GLY A 165 -12.27 -6.73 -44.19
N ASP A 166 -11.30 -5.84 -43.89
CA ASP A 166 -10.03 -5.80 -44.63
C ASP A 166 -8.81 -5.61 -43.71
N SER A 167 -8.66 -6.51 -42.74
CA SER A 167 -7.36 -6.77 -42.11
C SER A 167 -6.98 -8.24 -42.36
N GLY A 168 -7.03 -8.60 -43.64
CA GLY A 168 -6.66 -9.90 -44.16
C GLY A 168 -5.49 -9.82 -45.14
N VAL A 169 -4.47 -8.97 -44.91
CA VAL A 169 -3.22 -9.01 -45.70
C VAL A 169 -2.00 -8.69 -44.82
N LYS A 170 -1.32 -9.76 -44.43
CA LYS A 170 0.14 -9.97 -44.39
C LYS A 170 1.04 -8.74 -44.24
N GLU A 171 1.70 -8.58 -43.08
CA GLU A 171 3.08 -8.04 -43.07
C GLU A 171 3.83 -8.36 -41.76
N LYS A 172 5.01 -9.00 -41.90
CA LYS A 172 6.11 -9.25 -40.94
C LYS A 172 5.88 -10.34 -39.87
N ASP A 173 6.55 -11.49 -39.82
CA ASP A 173 7.73 -12.08 -40.49
C ASP A 173 8.87 -11.11 -40.85
N GLU A 174 9.25 -10.22 -39.93
CA GLU A 174 10.61 -9.68 -39.89
C GLU A 174 10.86 -9.01 -38.54
N ILE A 175 11.88 -9.52 -37.84
CA ILE A 175 12.71 -8.96 -36.75
C ILE A 175 12.89 -10.02 -35.65
N GLU A 176 13.62 -11.06 -36.06
CA GLU A 176 14.60 -11.73 -35.20
C GLU A 176 15.93 -10.98 -35.40
N LEU A 177 16.74 -10.89 -34.34
CA LEU A 177 18.13 -10.42 -34.29
C LEU A 177 18.42 -8.92 -34.50
N THR A 178 18.60 -8.23 -33.37
CA THR A 178 19.78 -7.39 -32.99
C THR A 178 19.43 -6.84 -31.59
N GLY A 179 20.17 -7.10 -30.51
CA GLY A 179 21.61 -6.92 -30.35
C GLY A 179 21.82 -5.70 -29.44
N GLU A 180 22.66 -5.86 -28.41
CA GLU A 180 23.23 -4.84 -27.51
C GLU A 180 22.30 -4.29 -26.41
N ALA A 181 22.47 -4.65 -25.12
CA ALA A 181 23.64 -4.44 -24.27
C ALA A 181 24.09 -2.97 -24.22
N HIS A 182 23.38 -2.13 -23.47
CA HIS A 182 23.95 -0.89 -22.98
C HIS A 182 23.71 -0.73 -21.48
N GLY A 183 24.78 -0.86 -20.72
CA GLY A 183 24.80 -0.68 -19.28
C GLY A 183 24.44 0.75 -18.90
N ILE A 184 23.62 0.87 -17.86
CA ILE A 184 23.42 2.12 -17.14
C ILE A 184 24.34 2.08 -15.93
N LYS A 185 25.37 2.91 -16.05
CA LYS A 185 26.37 3.22 -15.04
C LYS A 185 25.67 3.98 -13.90
N ILE A 186 25.83 3.46 -12.70
CA ILE A 186 25.48 4.11 -11.44
C ILE A 186 26.33 5.39 -11.36
N GLU A 187 25.70 6.55 -11.31
CA GLU A 187 26.37 7.79 -10.90
C GLU A 187 25.84 8.20 -9.52
N GLU A 188 26.74 8.03 -8.58
CA GLU A 188 26.73 8.44 -7.19
C GLU A 188 26.79 9.98 -7.14
N GLN A 189 25.80 10.65 -6.55
CA GLN A 189 25.85 12.07 -6.25
C GLN A 189 25.57 12.26 -4.75
N GLN A 190 26.70 12.45 -4.05
CA GLN A 190 27.00 13.23 -2.84
C GLN A 190 25.91 13.53 -1.80
#